data_AF-A0A1M4SH12-F1
#
_entry.id   AF-A0A1M4SH12-F1
#
_cell.length_a   1.000
_cell.length_b   1.000
_cell.length_c   1.000
_cell.angle_alpha   90.00
_cell.angle_beta   90.00
_cell.angle_gamma   90.00
#
_symmetry.space_group_name_H-M   'P 1'
#
loop_
_entity.id
_entity.type
_entity.pdbx_description
1 polymer ?
#
loop_
_entity_poly.entity_id
_entity_poly.type
_entity_poly.pdbx_seq_one_letter_code
_entity_poly.pdbx_strand_id
1 'polypeptide(L)' 'MHEKAVSIGAWAVALGLPTHVGVMLPVAGGPLVQRILAEEVKGLTGGYFILEPDPESAAEKLIEAINERRAGLGWPC' A
#
# COMPACT_ATOMS: atom_id res chain seq x y z
N MET A 1 -14.56 1.32 -11.25
CA MET A 1 -13.27 2.01 -11.03
C MET A 1 -13.48 3.50 -11.27
N HIS A 2 -13.08 4.40 -10.37
CA HIS A 2 -13.21 5.84 -10.57
C HIS A 2 -11.88 6.51 -10.22
N GLU A 3 -11.45 7.48 -11.03
CA GLU A 3 -10.20 8.24 -10.84
C GLU A 3 -10.05 8.83 -9.43
N LYS A 4 -11.17 9.20 -8.79
CA LYS A 4 -11.19 9.68 -7.40
C LYS A 4 -10.58 8.67 -6.42
N ALA A 5 -10.81 7.36 -6.60
CA ALA A 5 -10.23 6.33 -5.75
C ALA A 5 -8.70 6.26 -5.91
N VAL A 6 -8.19 6.50 -7.13
CA VAL A 6 -6.76 6.56 -7.40
C VAL A 6 -6.13 7.74 -6.65
N SER A 7 -6.75 8.93 -6.74
CA SER A 7 -6.26 10.11 -6.02
C SER A 7 -6.29 9.92 -4.49
N ILE A 8 -7.35 9.30 -3.95
CA ILE A 8 -7.45 9.00 -2.51
C ILE A 8 -6.35 8.03 -2.07
N GLY A 9 -6.16 6.94 -2.82
CA GLY A 9 -5.13 5.95 -2.50
C GLY A 9 -3.71 6.53 -2.58
N ALA A 10 -3.43 7.32 -3.63
CA ALA A 10 -2.14 7.99 -3.77
C ALA A 10 -1.87 8.98 -2.63
N TRP A 11 -2.87 9.75 -2.21
CA TRP A 11 -2.75 10.65 -1.06
C TRP A 11 -2.52 9.91 0.26
N ALA A 12 -3.23 8.80 0.50
CA ALA A 12 -3.04 7.99 1.70
C ALA A 12 -1.61 7.44 1.81
N VAL A 13 -1.06 6.93 0.70
CA VAL A 13 0.34 6.49 0.63
C VAL A 13 1.31 7.65 0.85
N ALA A 14 1.03 8.83 0.30
CA ALA A 14 1.85 10.03 0.50
C ALA A 14 1.88 10.47 1.98
N LEU A 15 0.80 10.26 2.73
CA LEU A 15 0.72 10.51 4.17
C LEU A 15 1.38 9.43 5.04
N GLY A 16 1.96 8.39 4.44
CA GLY A 16 2.65 7.33 5.17
C GLY A 16 1.79 6.10 5.49
N LEU A 17 0.56 6.02 4.96
CA LEU A 17 -0.36 4.93 5.26
C LEU A 17 -0.16 3.72 4.32
N PRO A 18 -0.09 2.49 4.86
CA PRO A 18 -0.28 1.28 4.05
C PRO A 18 -1.70 1.30 3.45
N THR A 19 -1.80 1.16 2.13
CA THR A 19 -3.08 1.33 1.40
C THR A 19 -3.33 0.14 0.48
N HIS A 20 -4.37 -0.64 0.77
CA HIS A 20 -4.77 -1.78 -0.06
C HIS A 20 -5.49 -1.35 -1.33
N VAL A 21 -5.19 -2.05 -2.42
CA VAL A 21 -5.88 -1.94 -3.71
C VAL A 21 -6.14 -3.36 -4.23
N GLY A 22 -7.41 -3.76 -4.30
CA GLY A 22 -7.83 -5.10 -4.75
C GLY A 22 -7.83 -5.31 -6.27
N VAL A 23 -7.24 -4.39 -7.03
CA VAL A 23 -7.16 -4.43 -8.49
C VAL A 23 -5.77 -4.00 -8.94
N MET A 24 -5.31 -4.53 -10.06
CA MET A 24 -4.04 -4.13 -10.64
C MET A 24 -4.07 -2.66 -11.06
N LEU A 25 -3.03 -1.91 -10.69
CA LEU A 25 -2.83 -0.54 -11.15
C LEU A 25 -2.45 -0.54 -12.63
N PRO A 26 -3.03 0.35 -13.47
CA PRO A 26 -2.74 0.41 -14.90
C PRO A 26 -1.39 1.12 -15.19
N VAL A 27 -0.31 0.65 -14.57
CA VAL A 27 1.05 1.24 -14.65
C VAL A 27 2.09 0.28 -15.24
N ALA A 28 1.68 -0.92 -15.66
CA ALA A 28 2.55 -1.97 -16.16
C ALA A 28 3.36 -1.58 -17.42
N GLY A 29 2.95 -0.54 -18.14
CA GLY A 29 3.69 -0.02 -19.30
C GLY A 29 4.95 0.78 -18.94
N GLY A 30 5.15 1.12 -17.66
CA GLY A 30 6.28 1.93 -17.20
C GLY A 30 7.06 1.22 -16.09
N PRO A 31 8.19 0.53 -16.40
CA PRO A 31 8.95 -0.22 -15.40
C PRO A 31 9.43 0.64 -14.22
N LEU A 32 9.84 1.88 -14.50
CA LEU A 32 10.24 2.83 -13.45
C LEU A 32 9.05 3.18 -12.54
N VAL A 33 7.88 3.45 -13.10
CA VAL A 33 6.68 3.79 -12.33
C VAL A 33 6.25 2.62 -11.46
N GLN A 34 6.27 1.40 -12.01
CA GLN A 34 5.95 0.19 -11.28
C GLN A 34 6.90 -0.01 -10.10
N ARG A 35 8.21 0.14 -10.31
CA ARG A 35 9.23 0.03 -9.25
C ARG A 35 9.02 1.08 -8.16
N ILE A 36 8.79 2.35 -8.53
CA ILE A 36 8.56 3.41 -7.55
C ILE A 36 7.35 3.08 -6.67
N LEU A 37 6.22 2.71 -7.28
CA LEU A 37 4.96 2.46 -6.56
C LEU A 37 4.98 1.16 -5.75
N ALA A 38 5.71 0.13 -6.19
CA ALA A 38 5.76 -1.18 -5.53
C ALA A 38 6.85 -1.30 -4.47
N GLU A 39 8.01 -0.66 -4.67
CA GLU A 39 9.22 -0.94 -3.88
C GLU A 39 9.75 0.31 -3.17
N GLU A 40 9.84 1.44 -3.87
CA GLU A 40 10.60 2.60 -3.35
C GLU A 40 9.77 3.54 -2.49
N VAL A 41 8.46 3.64 -2.72
CA VAL A 41 7.59 4.63 -2.05
C VAL A 41 7.60 4.49 -0.52
N LYS A 42 7.77 3.26 0.02
CA LYS A 42 7.89 3.03 1.47
C LYS A 42 9.08 3.79 2.07
N GLY A 43 10.19 3.89 1.35
CA GLY A 43 11.38 4.64 1.80
C GLY A 43 11.23 6.16 1.69
N LEU A 44 10.33 6.64 0.82
CA LEU A 44 10.12 8.07 0.58
C LEU A 44 9.11 8.67 1.56
N THR A 45 8.00 7.97 1.82
CA THR A 45 6.88 8.51 2.62
C THR A 45 6.56 7.68 3.86
N GLY A 46 7.13 6.48 3.98
CA GLY A 46 6.72 5.48 4.96
C GLY A 46 5.47 4.69 4.55
N GLY A 47 4.68 5.18 3.58
CA GLY A 47 3.46 4.53 3.09
C GLY A 47 3.73 3.68 1.86
N TYR A 48 2.85 2.73 1.56
CA TYR A 48 3.02 1.84 0.42
C TYR A 48 1.69 1.19 0.00
N PHE A 49 1.63 0.71 -1.25
CA PHE A 49 0.48 -0.01 -1.76
C PHE A 49 0.54 -1.50 -1.42
N ILE A 50 -0.60 -2.07 -1.03
CA ILE A 50 -0.79 -3.52 -0.89
C ILE A 50 -1.65 -3.97 -2.08
N LEU A 51 -1.02 -4.58 -3.08
CA LEU A 51 -1.69 -5.08 -4.28
C LEU A 51 -2.08 -6.55 -4.06
N GLU A 52 -3.31 -6.79 -3.64
CA GLU A 52 -3.80 -8.14 -3.35
C GLU A 52 -5.28 -8.28 -3.78
N PRO A 53 -5.58 -9.01 -4.87
CA PRO A 53 -6.96 -9.20 -5.32
C PRO A 53 -7.77 -10.17 -4.45
N ASP A 54 -7.13 -11.10 -3.73
CA ASP A 54 -7.83 -12.02 -2.85
C ASP A 54 -8.21 -11.34 -1.52
N PRO A 55 -9.50 -11.28 -1.14
CA PRO A 55 -9.92 -10.53 0.04
C PRO A 55 -9.44 -11.13 1.36
N GLU A 56 -9.27 -12.46 1.44
CA GLU A 56 -8.78 -13.11 2.66
C GLU A 56 -7.29 -12.80 2.87
N SER A 57 -6.48 -12.97 1.83
CA SER A 57 -5.06 -12.59 1.85
C SER A 57 -4.86 -11.09 2.06
N ALA A 58 -5.73 -10.25 1.49
CA ALA A 58 -5.68 -8.80 1.72
C ALA A 58 -5.92 -8.44 3.19
N ALA A 59 -6.86 -9.11 3.86
CA ALA A 59 -7.14 -8.90 5.26
C ALA A 59 -5.94 -9.29 6.14
N GLU A 60 -5.30 -10.42 5.85
CA GLU A 60 -4.08 -10.86 6.54
C GLU A 60 -2.96 -9.82 6.40
N LYS A 61 -2.68 -9.38 5.17
CA LYS A 61 -1.63 -8.37 4.89
C LYS A 61 -1.90 -7.02 5.57
N LEU A 62 -3.17 -6.61 5.68
CA LEU A 62 -3.55 -5.40 6.42
C LEU A 62 -3.31 -5.55 7.92
N ILE A 63 -3.65 -6.71 8.50
CA ILE A 63 -3.38 -7.01 9.91
C ILE A 63 -1.87 -7.03 10.17
N GLU A 64 -1.08 -7.65 9.30
CA GLU A 64 0.38 -7.63 9.38
C GLU A 64 0.95 -6.21 9.34
N ALA A 65 0.47 -5.35 8.43
CA ALA A 65 0.88 -3.96 8.35
C ALA A 65 0.55 -3.17 9.62
N ILE A 66 -0.60 -3.44 10.26
CA ILE A 66 -0.96 -2.86 11.55
C ILE A 66 -0.01 -3.36 12.65
N ASN A 67 0.26 -4.66 12.70
CA ASN A 67 1.13 -5.26 13.70
C ASN A 67 2.59 -4.80 13.58
N GLU A 68 3.11 -4.62 12.37
CA GLU A 68 4.43 -4.02 12.12
C GLU A 68 4.53 -2.62 12.78
N ARG A 69 3.48 -1.80 12.64
CA ARG A 69 3.42 -0.47 13.26
C ARG A 69 3.26 -0.53 14.77
N ARG A 70 2.44 -1.44 15.30
CA ARG A 70 2.30 -1.67 16.74
C ARG A 70 3.64 -2.07 17.37
N ALA A 71 4.36 -3.00 16.75
CA ALA A 71 5.68 -3.42 17.21
C ALA A 71 6.67 -2.25 17.20
N GLY A 72 6.64 -1.40 16.17
CA GLY A 72 7.45 -0.17 16.11
C GLY A 72 7.17 0.85 17.23
N LEU A 73 5.99 0.78 17.85
CA LEU A 73 5.60 1.58 19.02
C LEU A 73 5.86 0.86 20.36
N GLY A 74 6.43 -0.34 20.34
CA GLY A 74 6.64 -1.16 21.54
C GLY A 74 5.37 -1.77 22.12
N TRP A 75 4.30 -1.88 21.32
CA TRP A 75 3.05 -2.53 21.74
C TRP A 75 3.13 -4.04 21.52
N PRO A 76 2.49 -4.86 22.38
CA PRO A 76 2.43 -6.31 22.19
C PRO A 76 1.66 -6.66 20.91
N CYS A 77 2.20 -7.64 20.17
CA CYS A 77 1.66 -8.21 18.94
C CYS A 77 0.52 -9.18 19.25
#